data_AF-A0A9Q3Q2A7-F1
#
_entry.id   AF-A0A9Q3Q2A7-F1
#
_cell.length_a   1.000
_cell.length_b   1.000
_cell.length_c   1.000
_cell.angle_alpha   90.00
_cell.angle_beta   90.00
_cell.angle_gamma   90.00
#
_symmetry.space_group_name_H-M   'P 1'
#
loop_
_entity.id
_entity.type
_entity.pdbx_description
1 polymer ?
#
loop_
_entity_poly.entity_id
_entity_poly.type
_entity_poly.pdbx_seq_one_letter_code
_entity_poly.pdbx_strand_id
1 'polypeptide(L)'
;MIGVPFLTSLELAYKTSINASTNQTPAILEKGWNPKLIQHSLRKDLVGINPTASSFKGVLDKGRKHAVRSMENSFEYAKDKWDKSHSTPDFKVGDLLLISTTNFKNIK
;
A
#
# COMPACT_ATOMS: atom_id res chain seq x y z
N MET A 1 -8.83 -9.80 18.00
CA MET A 1 -8.12 -10.83 17.21
C MET A 1 -8.39 -10.55 15.73
N ILE A 2 -7.53 -9.79 15.05
CA ILE A 2 -7.67 -9.50 13.61
C ILE A 2 -7.30 -10.82 12.91
N GLY A 3 -8.30 -11.61 12.56
CA GLY A 3 -8.11 -12.99 12.12
C GLY A 3 -7.33 -13.10 10.82
N VAL A 4 -6.53 -14.17 10.69
CA VAL A 4 -5.85 -14.67 9.49
C VAL A 4 -6.54 -14.33 8.15
N PRO A 5 -7.88 -14.49 7.97
CA PRO A 5 -8.55 -14.11 6.72
C PRO A 5 -8.36 -12.65 6.28
N PHE A 6 -8.18 -11.71 7.22
CA PHE A 6 -7.99 -10.30 6.89
C PHE A 6 -6.60 -10.04 6.28
N LEU A 7 -5.54 -10.63 6.84
CA LEU A 7 -4.18 -10.46 6.34
C LEU A 7 -4.05 -11.04 4.92
N THR A 8 -4.57 -12.25 4.70
CA THR A 8 -4.58 -12.88 3.38
C THR A 8 -5.37 -12.05 2.36
N SER A 9 -6.49 -11.46 2.77
CA SER A 9 -7.30 -10.58 1.92
C SER A 9 -6.53 -9.30 1.53
N LEU A 10 -5.76 -8.75 2.47
CA LEU A 10 -5.02 -7.51 2.26
C LEU A 10 -3.78 -7.74 1.38
N GLU A 11 -3.06 -8.85 1.60
CA GLU A 11 -1.95 -9.27 0.73
C GLU A 11 -2.42 -9.49 -0.71
N LEU A 12 -3.57 -10.15 -0.88
CA LEU A 12 -4.18 -10.37 -2.19
C LEU A 12 -4.57 -9.04 -2.86
N ALA A 13 -5.16 -8.12 -2.09
CA ALA A 13 -5.51 -6.79 -2.59
C ALA A 13 -4.28 -5.98 -3.03
N TYR A 14 -3.17 -6.06 -2.28
CA TYR A 14 -1.92 -5.40 -2.62
C TYR A 14 -1.28 -5.99 -3.88
N LYS A 15 -1.21 -7.32 -4.00
CA LYS A 15 -0.58 -7.99 -5.16
C LYS A 15 -1.32 -7.74 -6.48
N THR A 16 -2.61 -7.42 -6.40
CA THR A 16 -3.49 -7.21 -7.56
C THR A 16 -3.77 -5.73 -7.86
N SER A 17 -3.30 -4.80 -7.02
CA SER A 17 -3.44 -3.36 -7.28
C SER A 17 -2.41 -2.88 -8.28
N ILE A 18 -2.76 -1.85 -9.06
CA ILE A 18 -1.86 -1.23 -10.04
C ILE A 18 -0.93 -0.28 -9.28
N ASN A 19 0.38 -0.45 -9.45
CA ASN A 19 1.35 0.46 -8.90
C ASN A 19 1.43 1.74 -9.74
N ALA A 20 1.42 2.91 -9.09
CA ALA A 20 1.45 4.22 -9.75
C ALA A 20 2.71 4.46 -10.59
N SER A 21 3.86 3.93 -10.16
CA SER A 21 5.13 4.19 -10.87
C SER A 21 5.36 3.28 -12.07
N THR A 22 4.86 2.05 -12.03
CA THR A 22 5.12 1.03 -13.07
C THR A 22 3.90 0.74 -13.95
N ASN A 23 2.71 1.23 -13.59
CA ASN A 23 1.43 0.91 -14.23
C ASN A 23 1.12 -0.60 -14.34
N GLN A 24 1.83 -1.43 -13.56
CA GLN A 24 1.67 -2.88 -13.53
C GLN A 24 1.33 -3.34 -12.11
N THR A 25 0.70 -4.51 -11.98
CA THR A 25 0.45 -5.09 -10.66
C THR A 25 1.71 -5.82 -10.16
N PRO A 26 1.98 -5.82 -8.84
CA PRO A 26 3.11 -6.57 -8.28
C PRO A 26 3.11 -8.06 -8.69
N ALA A 27 1.94 -8.69 -8.81
CA ALA A 27 1.84 -10.08 -9.26
C ALA A 27 2.36 -10.31 -10.69
N ILE A 28 2.19 -9.33 -11.59
CA ILE A 28 2.72 -9.40 -12.96
C ILE A 28 4.25 -9.29 -12.93
N LEU A 29 4.79 -8.39 -12.12
CA LEU A 29 6.24 -8.21 -12.01
C LEU A 29 6.93 -9.41 -11.37
N GLU A 30 6.32 -10.03 -10.36
CA GLU A 30 6.89 -11.18 -9.66
C GLU A 30 6.73 -12.50 -10.42
N LYS A 31 5.56 -12.74 -11.01
CA LYS A 31 5.17 -14.06 -11.52
C LYS A 31 4.76 -14.07 -12.99
N GLY A 32 4.74 -12.91 -13.66
CA GLY A 32 4.26 -12.77 -15.03
C GLY A 32 2.74 -12.97 -15.19
N TRP A 33 2.00 -13.13 -14.09
CA TRP A 33 0.57 -13.45 -14.13
C TRP A 33 -0.19 -12.75 -13.01
N ASN A 34 -1.29 -12.08 -13.38
CA ASN A 34 -2.20 -11.47 -12.42
C ASN A 34 -3.36 -12.43 -12.10
N PRO A 35 -3.55 -12.87 -10.85
CA PRO A 35 -4.70 -13.69 -10.50
C PRO A 35 -6.01 -12.93 -10.76
N LYS A 36 -6.86 -13.49 -11.63
CA LYS A 36 -8.20 -12.96 -11.87
C LYS A 36 -9.02 -13.11 -10.59
N LEU A 37 -9.24 -12.01 -9.89
CA LEU A 37 -10.08 -12.01 -8.71
C LEU A 37 -11.53 -12.32 -9.08
N ILE A 38 -12.20 -13.08 -8.21
CA ILE A 38 -13.58 -13.55 -8.39
C ILE A 38 -14.55 -12.37 -8.64
N GLN A 39 -14.19 -11.16 -8.19
CA GLN A 39 -14.96 -9.93 -8.42
C GLN A 39 -15.16 -9.57 -9.90
N HIS A 40 -14.22 -9.92 -10.78
CA HIS A 40 -14.36 -9.69 -12.22
C HIS A 40 -15.14 -10.80 -12.95
N SER A 41 -15.33 -11.96 -12.32
CA SER A 41 -15.95 -13.15 -12.92
C SER A 41 -17.29 -13.55 -12.29
N LEU A 42 -17.67 -12.97 -11.15
CA LEU A 42 -18.99 -13.16 -10.55
C LEU A 42 -20.01 -12.35 -11.34
N ARG A 43 -20.77 -13.01 -12.22
CA ARG A 43 -22.06 -12.45 -12.65
C ARG A 43 -22.85 -12.08 -11.40
N LYS A 44 -23.52 -10.92 -11.43
CA LYS A 44 -24.35 -10.43 -10.31
C LYS A 44 -25.36 -11.48 -9.84
N ASP A 45 -25.71 -12.42 -10.71
CA ASP A 45 -26.68 -13.49 -10.50
C ASP A 45 -26.14 -14.68 -9.67
N LEU A 46 -24.82 -14.84 -9.49
CA LEU A 46 -24.23 -15.96 -8.73
C LEU A 46 -24.10 -15.71 -7.23
N VAL A 47 -24.43 -14.51 -6.75
CA VAL A 47 -24.34 -14.13 -5.32
C VAL A 47 -25.33 -14.93 -4.45
N GLY A 48 -26.30 -15.63 -5.06
CA GLY A 48 -27.25 -16.50 -4.38
C GLY A 48 -26.83 -17.98 -4.21
N ILE A 49 -25.68 -18.41 -4.75
CA ILE A 49 -25.38 -19.85 -4.85
C ILE A 49 -24.62 -20.40 -3.62
N ASN A 50 -23.87 -19.56 -2.90
CA ASN A 50 -23.16 -20.00 -1.70
C ASN A 50 -23.02 -18.87 -0.65
N PRO A 51 -23.56 -19.04 0.58
CA PRO A 51 -23.54 -18.00 1.62
C PRO A 51 -22.11 -17.64 2.11
N THR A 52 -21.16 -18.56 2.00
CA THR A 52 -19.75 -18.34 2.38
C THR A 52 -19.04 -17.45 1.36
N ALA A 53 -19.31 -17.63 0.06
CA ALA A 53 -18.75 -16.78 -0.99
C ALA A 53 -19.26 -15.33 -0.91
N SER A 54 -20.54 -15.15 -0.57
CA SER A 54 -21.13 -13.83 -0.33
C SER A 54 -20.50 -13.12 0.87
N SER A 55 -20.30 -13.85 1.97
CA SER A 55 -19.64 -13.36 3.17
C SER A 55 -18.18 -12.96 2.91
N PHE A 56 -17.45 -13.79 2.14
CA PHE A 56 -16.06 -13.52 1.77
C PHE A 56 -15.93 -12.28 0.87
N LYS A 57 -16.85 -12.08 -0.09
CA LYS A 57 -16.90 -10.84 -0.89
C LYS A 57 -17.08 -9.62 0.00
N GLY A 58 -17.98 -9.68 0.97
CA GLY A 58 -18.18 -8.59 1.93
C GLY A 58 -16.92 -8.26 2.74
N VAL A 59 -16.14 -9.27 3.13
CA VAL A 59 -14.85 -9.08 3.81
C VAL A 59 -13.81 -8.46 2.87
N LEU A 60 -13.72 -8.91 1.62
CA LEU A 60 -12.83 -8.33 0.61
C LEU A 60 -13.15 -6.86 0.34
N ASP A 61 -14.42 -6.50 0.16
CA ASP A 61 -14.82 -5.12 -0.11
C ASP A 61 -14.54 -4.20 1.10
N LYS A 62 -14.76 -4.69 2.33
CA LYS A 62 -14.37 -3.98 3.56
C LYS A 62 -12.85 -3.83 3.66
N GLY A 63 -12.10 -4.89 3.38
CA GLY A 63 -10.64 -4.89 3.38
C GLY A 63 -10.06 -3.90 2.37
N ARG A 64 -10.62 -3.85 1.16
CA ARG A 64 -10.24 -2.89 0.12
C ARG A 64 -10.49 -1.45 0.56
N LYS A 65 -11.69 -1.14 1.06
CA LYS A 65 -12.02 0.22 1.57
C LYS A 65 -11.09 0.64 2.71
N HIS A 66 -10.78 -0.29 3.62
CA HIS A 66 -9.84 -0.03 4.71
C HIS A 66 -8.43 0.23 4.20
N ALA A 67 -7.95 -0.58 3.23
CA ALA A 67 -6.63 -0.40 2.64
C ALA A 67 -6.49 0.98 1.97
N VAL A 68 -7.49 1.40 1.17
CA VAL A 68 -7.51 2.73 0.53
C VAL A 68 -7.44 3.84 1.58
N ARG A 69 -8.31 3.79 2.60
CA ARG A 69 -8.29 4.78 3.69
C ARG A 69 -6.95 4.79 4.44
N SER A 70 -6.36 3.62 4.69
CA SER A 70 -5.07 3.53 5.36
C SER A 70 -3.95 4.18 4.54
N MET A 71 -4.00 4.06 3.21
CA MET A 71 -3.04 4.72 2.31
C MET A 71 -3.23 6.24 2.33
N GLU A 72 -4.47 6.73 2.26
CA GLU A 72 -4.81 8.16 2.36
C GLU A 72 -4.31 8.76 3.68
N ASN A 73 -4.66 8.14 4.81
CA ASN A 73 -4.22 8.57 6.13
C ASN A 73 -2.69 8.59 6.28
N SER A 74 -2.00 7.60 5.69
CA SER A 74 -0.54 7.54 5.74
C SER A 74 0.10 8.66 4.92
N PHE A 75 -0.49 8.99 3.76
CA PHE A 75 -0.05 10.09 2.93
C PHE A 75 -0.27 11.45 3.63
N GLU A 76 -1.45 11.65 4.21
CA GLU A 76 -1.76 12.86 4.98
C GLU A 76 -0.83 13.02 6.18
N TYR A 77 -0.57 11.95 6.93
CA TYR A 77 0.36 11.97 8.06
C TYR A 77 1.78 12.31 7.63
N ALA A 78 2.27 11.71 6.53
CA ALA A 78 3.60 11.99 6.01
C ALA A 78 3.73 13.45 5.56
N LYS A 79 2.69 13.99 4.91
CA LYS A 79 2.63 15.39 4.48
C LYS A 79 2.60 16.35 5.68
N ASP A 80 1.71 16.13 6.64
CA ASP A 80 1.61 16.97 7.85
C ASP A 80 2.90 16.95 8.66
N LYS A 81 3.53 15.78 8.81
CA LYS A 81 4.84 15.66 9.47
C LYS A 81 5.92 16.42 8.71
N TRP A 82 5.96 16.29 7.39
CA TRP A 82 6.89 17.04 6.56
C TRP A 82 6.68 18.53 6.73
N ASP A 83 5.48 19.04 6.50
CA ASP A 83 5.16 20.47 6.60
C ASP A 83 5.48 21.06 7.99
N LYS A 84 5.28 20.29 9.07
CA LYS A 84 5.60 20.71 10.45
C LYS A 84 7.08 20.63 10.80
N SER A 85 7.81 19.64 10.29
CA SER A 85 9.22 19.40 10.66
C SER A 85 10.22 19.98 9.65
N HIS A 86 9.78 20.40 8.47
CA HIS A 86 10.65 21.01 7.49
C HIS A 86 10.94 22.47 7.86
N SER A 87 12.02 22.65 8.61
CA SER A 87 12.76 23.91 8.60
C SER A 87 13.98 23.68 7.72
N THR A 88 14.05 24.36 6.58
CA THR A 88 15.28 24.38 5.78
C THR A 88 16.31 25.22 6.52
N PRO A 89 17.39 24.63 7.06
CA PRO A 89 18.46 25.41 7.67
C PRO A 89 19.09 26.32 6.60
N ASP A 90 19.22 27.60 6.90
CA ASP A 90 19.96 28.56 6.07
C ASP A 90 21.45 28.35 6.35
N PHE A 91 22.17 27.78 5.39
CA PHE A 91 23.61 27.55 5.51
C PHE A 91 24.37 28.62 4.74
N LYS A 92 25.28 29.33 5.41
CA LYS A 92 26.15 30.32 4.76
C LYS A 92 27.51 29.71 4.45
N VAL A 93 28.13 30.23 3.39
CA VAL A 93 29.50 29.83 3.01
C VAL A 93 30.45 30.21 4.15
N GLY A 94 31.05 29.21 4.79
CA GLY A 94 31.93 29.38 5.94
C GLY A 94 31.37 28.84 7.27
N ASP A 95 30.11 28.41 7.32
CA ASP A 95 29.52 27.84 8.53
C ASP A 95 30.06 26.43 8.83
N LEU A 96 30.38 26.18 10.10
CA LEU A 96 30.83 24.88 10.56
C LEU A 96 29.61 23.97 10.79
N LEU A 97 29.47 22.91 9.99
CA LEU A 97 28.34 21.99 10.05
C LEU A 97 28.76 20.61 10.54
N LEU A 98 27.97 20.04 11.44
CA LEU A 98 28.10 18.67 11.90
C LEU A 98 27.37 17.75 10.93
N ILE A 99 28.13 16.92 10.22
CA ILE A 99 27.59 15.95 9.28
C ILE A 99 27.41 14.61 10.00
N SER A 100 26.20 14.03 9.93
CA SER A 100 25.96 12.69 10.48
C SER A 100 26.70 11.63 9.65
N THR A 101 27.65 10.94 10.26
CA THR A 101 28.50 9.92 9.62
C THR A 101 27.81 8.57 9.39
N THR A 102 26.55 8.42 9.83
CA THR A 102 25.81 7.15 9.78
C THR A 102 25.60 6.60 8.36
N ASN A 103 25.51 7.48 7.35
CA ASN A 103 25.31 7.12 5.94
C ASN A 103 26.59 7.22 5.08
N PHE A 104 27.72 7.63 5.64
CA PHE A 104 29.00 7.77 4.93
C PHE A 104 29.83 6.48 4.96
N LYS A 105 29.23 5.34 4.60
CA LYS A 105 29.95 4.05 4.54
C LYS A 105 30.77 3.85 3.26
N ASN A 106 30.57 4.68 2.22
CA ASN A 106 31.18 4.50 0.89
C ASN A 106 31.84 5.77 0.35
N ILE A 107 32.62 6.48 1.18
CA ILE A 107 33.62 7.42 0.66
C ILE A 107 34.99 6.81 0.98
N LYS A 108 35.51 6.06 0.02
CA LYS A 108 36.89 5.59 -0.02
C LYS A 108 37.47 5.94 -1.37
#